data_AF-A0AAX6I0F5-F1
#
_entry.id   AF-A0AAX6I0F5-F1
#
_cell.length_a   1.000
_cell.length_b   1.000
_cell.length_c   1.000
_cell.angle_alpha   90.00
_cell.angle_beta   90.00
_cell.angle_gamma   90.00
#
_symmetry.space_group_name_H-M   'P 1'
#
loop_
_entity.id
_entity.type
_entity.pdbx_description
1 polymer ?
#
loop_
_entity_poly.entity_id
_entity_poly.type
_entity_poly.pdbx_seq_one_letter_code
_entity_poly.pdbx_strand_id
1 'polypeptide(L)'
;MMSGKSVQTLNVYRQLLKAVEKHIGKDGSKRHFRDFVTQEFHRNAVLADQAAARRQLNLARDYTYLLNSVHHQKELLFSYNIAVDRSDEMKKILNKSAASVGLQLPDVYQA
;
A
#
# COMPACT_ATOMS: atom_id res chain seq x y z
N MET A 1 -32.14 8.70 -10.75
CA MET A 1 -31.14 9.56 -10.06
C MET A 1 -30.45 8.74 -8.97
N MET A 2 -29.15 8.52 -9.06
CA MET A 2 -28.42 7.79 -8.00
C MET A 2 -28.31 8.70 -6.76
N SER A 3 -28.88 8.26 -5.63
CA SER A 3 -28.89 9.01 -4.37
C SER A 3 -27.48 9.42 -3.94
N GLY A 4 -27.25 10.67 -3.50
CA GLY A 4 -25.91 11.18 -3.14
C GLY A 4 -25.13 10.34 -2.12
N LYS A 5 -25.83 9.57 -1.27
CA LYS A 5 -25.23 8.58 -0.35
C LYS A 5 -24.54 7.43 -1.09
N SER A 6 -25.09 6.99 -2.22
CA SER A 6 -24.48 5.94 -3.06
C SER A 6 -23.18 6.41 -3.71
N VAL A 7 -23.11 7.68 -4.11
CA VAL A 7 -21.91 8.28 -4.70
C VAL A 7 -20.76 8.36 -3.68
N GLN A 8 -21.07 8.75 -2.44
CA GLN A 8 -20.07 8.76 -1.36
C GLN A 8 -19.54 7.35 -1.06
N THR A 9 -20.42 6.35 -1.02
CA THR A 9 -20.06 4.96 -0.76
C THR A 9 -19.11 4.41 -1.84
N LEU A 10 -19.43 4.67 -3.11
CA LEU A 10 -18.58 4.28 -4.24
C LEU A 10 -17.22 4.97 -4.21
N ASN A 11 -17.14 6.22 -3.74
CA ASN A 11 -15.87 6.92 -3.62
C ASN A 11 -14.98 6.29 -2.55
N VAL A 12 -15.54 6.00 -1.36
CA VAL A 12 -14.79 5.33 -0.28
C VAL A 12 -14.30 3.95 -0.73
N TYR A 13 -15.15 3.17 -1.39
CA TYR A 13 -14.77 1.88 -1.97
C TYR A 13 -13.58 2.00 -2.94
N ARG A 14 -13.66 2.94 -3.88
CA ARG A 14 -12.58 3.19 -4.85
C ARG A 14 -11.28 3.65 -4.18
N GLN A 15 -11.37 4.51 -3.18
CA GLN A 15 -10.20 5.00 -2.44
C GLN A 15 -9.51 3.89 -1.67
N LEU A 16 -10.26 3.05 -0.97
CA LEU A 16 -9.71 1.90 -0.24
C LEU A 16 -9.05 0.91 -1.19
N LEU A 17 -9.72 0.53 -2.29
CA LEU A 17 -9.15 -0.37 -3.28
C LEU A 17 -7.86 0.18 -3.89
N LYS A 18 -7.84 1.47 -4.23
CA LYS A 18 -6.64 2.13 -4.77
C LYS A 18 -5.50 2.12 -3.76
N ALA A 19 -5.78 2.34 -2.47
CA ALA A 19 -4.76 2.30 -1.42
C ALA A 19 -4.20 0.88 -1.23
N VAL A 20 -5.07 -0.14 -1.22
CA VAL A 20 -4.68 -1.55 -1.13
C VAL A 20 -3.81 -1.95 -2.34
N GLU A 21 -4.24 -1.63 -3.56
CA GLU A 21 -3.46 -1.94 -4.76
C GLU A 21 -2.12 -1.22 -4.80
N LYS A 22 -2.06 0.04 -4.36
CA LYS A 22 -0.82 0.83 -4.32
C LYS A 22 0.19 0.25 -3.33
N HIS A 23 -0.27 -0.11 -2.14
CA HIS A 23 0.63 -0.36 -1.00
C HIS A 23 0.89 -1.83 -0.72
N ILE A 24 -0.10 -2.69 -0.97
CA ILE A 24 0.02 -4.14 -0.76
C ILE A 24 0.44 -4.81 -2.07
N GLY A 25 -0.14 -4.39 -3.19
CA GLY A 25 0.15 -4.90 -4.54
C GLY A 25 -0.98 -5.78 -5.07
N LYS A 26 -0.96 -6.01 -6.39
CA LYS A 26 -2.01 -6.71 -7.14
C LYS A 26 -1.64 -8.14 -7.58
N ASP A 27 -0.43 -8.58 -7.24
CA ASP A 27 0.16 -9.79 -7.80
C ASP A 27 -0.32 -11.04 -7.07
N GLY A 28 -0.55 -12.11 -7.84
CA GLY A 28 -0.91 -13.48 -7.42
C GLY A 28 -1.37 -13.65 -5.98
N SER A 29 -0.41 -13.86 -5.08
CA SER A 29 -0.67 -14.18 -3.66
C SER A 29 -1.35 -13.06 -2.88
N LYS A 30 -1.39 -11.81 -3.35
CA LYS A 30 -1.95 -10.64 -2.65
C LYS A 30 -3.32 -10.20 -3.17
N ARG A 31 -3.80 -10.82 -4.25
CA ARG A 31 -5.13 -10.54 -4.83
C ARG A 31 -6.28 -10.74 -3.83
N HIS A 32 -6.13 -11.68 -2.89
CA HIS A 32 -7.13 -11.97 -1.87
C HIS A 32 -7.49 -10.75 -1.01
N PHE A 33 -6.59 -9.79 -0.80
CA PHE A 33 -6.91 -8.56 -0.06
C PHE A 33 -7.94 -7.70 -0.79
N ARG A 34 -7.76 -7.54 -2.11
CA ARG A 34 -8.72 -6.83 -2.95
C ARG A 34 -10.05 -7.57 -2.99
N ASP A 35 -10.02 -8.88 -3.21
CA ASP A 35 -11.22 -9.70 -3.29
C ASP A 35 -12.00 -9.66 -1.97
N PHE A 36 -11.30 -9.69 -0.83
CA PHE A 36 -11.89 -9.54 0.50
C PHE A 36 -12.59 -8.18 0.67
N VAL A 37 -11.93 -7.07 0.31
CA VAL A 37 -12.55 -5.73 0.36
C VAL A 37 -13.79 -5.67 -0.52
N THR A 38 -13.75 -6.21 -1.73
CA THR A 38 -14.91 -6.28 -2.62
C THR A 38 -16.05 -7.08 -2.00
N GLN A 39 -15.77 -8.27 -1.44
CA GLN A 39 -16.78 -9.09 -0.77
C GLN A 39 -17.40 -8.40 0.45
N GLU A 40 -16.61 -7.73 1.28
CA GLU A 40 -17.12 -7.01 2.45
C GLU A 40 -18.04 -5.85 2.07
N PHE A 41 -17.72 -5.10 1.01
CA PHE A 41 -18.60 -4.04 0.51
C PHE A 41 -19.91 -4.61 -0.07
N HIS A 42 -19.87 -5.78 -0.73
CA HIS A 42 -21.08 -6.45 -1.19
C HIS A 42 -21.96 -6.96 -0.04
N ARG A 43 -21.36 -7.57 1.00
CA ARG A 43 -22.09 -8.01 2.20
C ARG A 43 -22.76 -6.84 2.92
N ASN A 44 -22.02 -5.74 3.08
CA ASN A 44 -22.53 -4.56 3.77
C ASN A 44 -23.56 -3.76 2.95
N ALA A 45 -23.66 -3.98 1.64
CA ALA A 45 -24.70 -3.37 0.79
C ALA A 45 -26.11 -3.94 1.07
N VAL A 46 -26.20 -5.13 1.67
CA VAL A 46 -27.47 -5.81 2.02
C VAL A 46 -27.96 -5.37 3.41
N LEU A 47 -27.18 -4.60 4.17
CA LEU A 47 -27.58 -4.13 5.49
C LEU A 47 -28.78 -3.18 5.40
N ALA A 48 -29.90 -3.59 6.01
CA ALA A 48 -31.08 -2.74 6.14
C ALA A 48 -30.90 -1.61 7.16
N ASP A 49 -30.02 -1.79 8.15
CA ASP A 49 -29.72 -0.77 9.17
C ASP A 49 -28.77 0.30 8.63
N GLN A 50 -29.30 1.52 8.45
CA GLN A 50 -28.53 2.68 8.02
C GLN A 50 -27.42 3.08 9.01
N ALA A 51 -27.59 2.82 10.30
CA ALA A 51 -26.59 3.16 11.32
C ALA A 51 -25.38 2.21 11.26
N ALA A 52 -25.63 0.90 11.10
CA ALA A 52 -24.57 -0.08 10.84
C ALA A 52 -23.84 0.22 9.52
N ALA A 53 -24.56 0.49 8.43
CA ALA A 53 -23.94 0.82 7.14
C ALA A 53 -23.02 2.05 7.22
N ARG A 54 -23.44 3.09 7.97
CA ARG A 54 -22.64 4.30 8.15
C ARG A 54 -21.40 4.06 9.01
N ARG A 55 -21.48 3.21 10.04
CA ARG A 55 -20.32 2.79 10.83
C ARG A 55 -19.28 2.06 9.99
N GLN A 56 -19.71 1.11 9.17
CA GLN A 56 -18.79 0.37 8.27
C GLN A 56 -18.14 1.29 7.23
N LEU A 57 -18.90 2.26 6.71
CA LEU A 57 -18.35 3.27 5.80
C LEU A 57 -17.27 4.14 6.44
N ASN A 58 -17.50 4.57 7.68
CA ASN A 58 -16.50 5.36 8.42
C ASN A 58 -15.26 4.50 8.69
N LEU A 59 -15.44 3.25 9.12
CA LEU A 59 -14.34 2.31 9.34
C LEU A 59 -13.46 2.15 8.10
N ALA A 60 -14.08 2.00 6.92
CA ALA A 60 -13.34 1.91 5.65
C ALA A 60 -12.55 3.20 5.33
N ARG A 61 -13.08 4.38 5.66
CA ARG A 61 -12.37 5.65 5.50
C ARG A 61 -11.18 5.75 6.45
N ASP A 62 -11.39 5.41 7.72
CA ASP A 62 -10.35 5.48 8.75
C ASP A 62 -9.21 4.51 8.42
N TYR A 63 -9.56 3.30 7.95
CA TYR A 63 -8.56 2.32 7.51
C TYR A 63 -7.78 2.79 6.28
N THR A 64 -8.46 3.42 5.31
CA THR A 64 -7.80 4.03 4.15
C THR A 64 -6.83 5.12 4.57
N TYR A 65 -7.21 5.96 5.54
CA TYR A 65 -6.36 7.01 6.08
C TYR A 65 -5.15 6.44 6.82
N LEU A 66 -5.35 5.42 7.65
CA LEU A 66 -4.28 4.72 8.38
C LEU A 66 -3.26 4.11 7.42
N LEU A 67 -3.73 3.35 6.43
CA LEU A 67 -2.86 2.67 5.47
C LEU A 67 -1.99 3.66 4.70
N ASN A 68 -2.58 4.76 4.21
CA ASN A 68 -1.82 5.79 3.52
C ASN A 68 -0.83 6.51 4.44
N SER A 69 -1.23 6.81 5.67
CA SER A 69 -0.36 7.50 6.64
C SER A 69 0.85 6.65 7.03
N VAL A 70 0.66 5.35 7.30
CA VAL A 70 1.74 4.42 7.62
C VAL A 70 2.74 4.30 6.47
N HIS A 71 2.25 4.15 5.24
CA HIS A 71 3.12 4.06 4.08
C HIS A 71 3.83 5.37 3.78
N HIS A 72 3.17 6.52 3.98
CA HIS A 72 3.81 7.82 3.85
C HIS A 72 4.94 8.01 4.88
N GLN A 73 4.71 7.63 6.14
CA GLN A 73 5.74 7.66 7.17
C GLN A 73 6.90 6.72 6.85
N LYS A 74 6.62 5.53 6.32
CA LYS A 74 7.64 4.61 5.83
C LYS A 74 8.49 5.24 4.72
N GLU A 75 7.86 5.85 3.72
CA GLU A 75 8.55 6.58 2.64
C GLU A 75 9.41 7.73 3.18
N LEU A 76 8.91 8.48 4.16
CA LEU A 76 9.67 9.54 4.83
C LEU A 76 10.91 8.97 5.53
N LEU A 77 10.77 7.92 6.34
CA LEU A 77 11.90 7.29 7.03
C LEU A 77 12.98 6.83 6.02
N PHE A 78 12.55 6.24 4.90
CA PHE A 78 13.45 5.87 3.81
C PHE A 78 14.13 7.09 3.18
N SER A 79 13.43 8.21 2.99
CA SER A 79 14.01 9.44 2.46
C SER A 79 15.07 10.06 3.37
N TYR A 80 14.95 9.89 4.69
CA TYR A 80 15.96 10.29 5.67
C TYR A 80 17.04 9.22 5.87
N ASN A 81 16.99 8.13 5.11
CA ASN A 81 17.87 6.96 5.25
C ASN A 81 17.87 6.36 6.67
N ILE A 82 16.71 6.42 7.33
CA ILE A 82 16.45 5.82 8.64
C ILE A 82 15.74 4.48 8.39
N ALA A 83 16.32 3.39 8.90
CA ALA A 83 15.75 2.03 8.86
C ALA A 83 15.76 1.27 7.51
N VAL A 84 16.65 1.62 6.57
CA VAL A 84 17.03 0.72 5.46
C VAL A 84 18.40 0.13 5.78
N ASP A 85 18.53 -1.19 5.71
CA ASP A 85 19.83 -1.86 5.71
C ASP A 85 20.58 -1.42 4.44
N ARG A 86 21.41 -0.39 4.58
CA ARG A 86 22.15 0.22 3.46
C ARG A 86 23.23 -0.70 2.90
N SER A 87 23.46 -1.87 3.49
CA SER A 87 24.49 -2.79 3.03
C SER A 87 24.31 -3.15 1.55
N ASP A 88 23.08 -3.46 1.12
CA ASP A 88 22.80 -3.85 -0.27
C ASP A 88 22.84 -2.67 -1.26
N GLU A 89 22.32 -1.51 -0.87
CA GLU A 89 22.40 -0.30 -1.71
C GLU A 89 23.84 0.21 -1.83
N MET A 90 24.60 0.17 -0.74
CA MET A 90 26.02 0.53 -0.73
C MET A 90 26.83 -0.45 -1.58
N LYS A 91 26.58 -1.77 -1.49
CA LYS A 91 27.18 -2.77 -2.39
C LYS A 91 26.89 -2.45 -3.85
N LYS A 92 25.66 -2.05 -4.19
CA LYS A 92 25.27 -1.67 -5.56
C LYS A 92 25.99 -0.41 -6.06
N ILE A 93 26.12 0.60 -5.20
CA ILE A 93 26.86 1.83 -5.53
C ILE A 93 28.34 1.52 -5.70
N LEU A 94 28.95 0.79 -4.77
CA LEU A 94 30.35 0.37 -4.84
C LEU A 94 30.64 -0.45 -6.10
N ASN A 95 29.76 -1.38 -6.48
CA ASN A 95 29.90 -2.14 -7.73
C ASN A 95 29.88 -1.23 -8.96
N LYS A 96 28.98 -0.24 -9.00
CA LYS A 96 28.93 0.75 -10.10
C LYS A 96 30.18 1.62 -10.15
N SER A 97 30.65 2.09 -9.00
CA SER A 97 31.85 2.92 -8.90
C SER A 97 33.10 2.14 -9.29
N ALA A 98 33.27 0.91 -8.79
CA ALA A 98 34.38 0.04 -9.15
C ALA A 98 34.39 -0.22 -10.68
N ALA A 99 33.24 -0.62 -11.25
CA ALA A 99 33.11 -0.85 -12.68
C ALA A 99 33.44 0.40 -13.52
N SER A 100 33.10 1.60 -13.03
CA SER A 100 33.39 2.86 -13.73
C SER A 100 34.89 3.19 -13.83
N VAL A 101 35.70 2.69 -12.89
CA VAL A 101 37.17 2.84 -12.90
C VAL A 101 37.88 1.58 -13.40
N GLY A 102 37.14 0.60 -13.93
CA GLY A 102 37.70 -0.66 -14.43
C GLY A 102 38.13 -1.64 -13.33
N LEU A 103 37.70 -1.44 -12.09
CA LEU A 103 37.98 -2.31 -10.96
C LEU A 103 36.77 -3.19 -10.64
N GLN A 104 37.01 -4.37 -10.05
CA GLN A 104 35.96 -5.26 -9.57
C GLN A 104 35.99 -5.32 -8.03
N LEU A 105 34.82 -5.47 -7.41
CA LEU A 105 34.74 -5.66 -5.97
C LEU A 105 35.23 -7.06 -5.56
N PRO A 106 35.92 -7.20 -4.41
CA PRO A 106 36.31 -8.49 -3.86
C PRO A 106 35.13 -9.43 -3.62
N ASP A 107 35.35 -10.75 -3.68
CA ASP A 107 34.32 -11.80 -3.59
C ASP A 107 33.42 -11.68 -2.35
N VAL A 108 33.95 -11.12 -1.25
CA VAL A 108 33.23 -10.84 0.00
C VAL A 108 32.01 -9.91 -0.19
N TYR A 109 31.96 -9.14 -1.28
CA TYR A 109 30.88 -8.20 -1.61
C TYR A 109 30.00 -8.66 -2.78
N GLN A 110 30.27 -9.83 -3.38
CA GLN A 110 29.51 -10.38 -4.50
C GLN A 110 28.34 -11.29 -4.07
N ALA A 111 28.22 -11.58 -2.77
CA ALA A 111 27.15 -12.37 -2.16
C ALA A 111 25.89 -11.54 -1.85
#